data_AF-A0A2V9FDL2-F1
#
_entry.id   AF-A0A2V9FDL2-F1
#
_cell.length_a   1.000
_cell.length_b   1.000
_cell.length_c   1.000
_cell.angle_alpha   90.00
_cell.angle_beta   90.00
_cell.angle_gamma   90.00
#
_symmetry.space_group_name_H-M   'P 1'
#
loop_
_entity.id
_entity.type
_entity.pdbx_description
1 polymer ?
#
loop_
_entity_poly.entity_id
_entity_poly.type
_entity_poly.pdbx_seq_one_letter_code
_entity_poly.pdbx_strand_id
1 'polypeptide(L)'
;MQAVAFYEGWDRTQERELLDQATTFEPGYYHYYRQYALYLQPQWYGKPGDIQAFAEESAASLPEPDSSILYFQIVSSLACYCQQAREDLPHVSYPKVREGYTNLTRLYGTSNLTANRFAFIATTFKDQPSAHEAFSAIVTMDLDIWYTKAIFDDSRTWANSP
;
A
#
# COMPACT_ATOMS: atom_id res chain seq x y z
N MET A 1 -17.79 10.35 1.19
CA MET A 1 -18.82 9.57 1.90
C MET A 1 -18.22 8.41 2.69
N GLN A 2 -17.31 7.61 2.11
CA GLN A 2 -16.62 6.53 2.85
C GLN A 2 -15.91 7.00 4.14
N ALA A 3 -15.27 8.17 4.14
CA ALA A 3 -14.70 8.71 5.38
C ALA A 3 -15.77 9.00 6.46
N VAL A 4 -16.97 9.44 6.06
CA VAL A 4 -18.07 9.73 7.00
C VAL A 4 -18.63 8.42 7.56
N ALA A 5 -18.91 7.43 6.70
CA ALA A 5 -19.38 6.12 7.12
C ALA A 5 -18.40 5.44 8.11
N PHE A 6 -17.10 5.55 7.84
CA PHE A 6 -16.05 5.08 8.72
C PHE A 6 -16.10 5.73 10.11
N TYR A 7 -16.25 7.06 10.17
CA TYR A 7 -16.32 7.79 11.44
C TYR A 7 -17.66 7.65 12.17
N GLU A 8 -18.75 7.34 11.45
CA GLU A 8 -20.04 7.01 12.03
C GLU A 8 -20.13 5.55 12.53
N GLY A 9 -19.09 4.75 12.28
CA GLY A 9 -18.99 3.37 12.74
C GLY A 9 -19.99 2.43 12.07
N TRP A 10 -20.23 2.65 10.77
CA TRP A 10 -21.02 1.75 9.95
C TRP A 10 -20.44 0.33 10.00
N ASP A 11 -21.31 -0.67 9.89
CA ASP A 11 -20.85 -2.06 9.90
C ASP A 11 -20.16 -2.45 8.59
N ARG A 12 -19.46 -3.59 8.61
CA ARG A 12 -18.65 -4.07 7.48
C ARG A 12 -19.47 -4.30 6.22
N THR A 13 -20.74 -4.68 6.35
CA THR A 13 -21.61 -4.90 5.20
C THR A 13 -21.97 -3.58 4.54
N GLN A 14 -22.35 -2.57 5.34
CA GLN A 14 -22.71 -1.25 4.82
C GLN A 14 -21.52 -0.54 4.16
N GLU A 15 -20.33 -0.60 4.77
CA GLU A 15 -19.10 -0.04 4.18
C GLU A 15 -18.69 -0.76 2.89
N ARG A 16 -18.85 -2.09 2.84
CA ARG A 16 -18.62 -2.85 1.62
C ARG A 16 -19.58 -2.45 0.51
N GLU A 17 -20.86 -2.32 0.82
CA GLU A 17 -21.88 -1.89 -0.15
C GLU A 17 -21.57 -0.51 -0.73
N LEU A 18 -21.11 0.43 0.12
CA LEU A 18 -20.70 1.76 -0.32
C LEU A 18 -19.47 1.71 -1.25
N LEU A 19 -18.49 0.85 -0.94
CA LEU A 19 -17.36 0.60 -1.84
C LEU A 19 -17.84 0.03 -3.19
N ASP A 20 -18.67 -1.01 -3.18
CA ASP A 20 -19.14 -1.68 -4.41
C ASP A 20 -19.92 -0.71 -5.31
N GLN A 21 -20.74 0.17 -4.71
CA GLN A 21 -21.41 1.24 -5.45
C GLN A 21 -20.40 2.20 -6.10
N ALA A 22 -19.37 2.63 -5.36
CA ALA A 22 -18.37 3.57 -5.87
C ALA A 22 -17.53 2.96 -7.00
N THR A 23 -17.12 1.70 -6.87
CA THR A 23 -16.26 1.00 -7.84
C THR A 23 -17.02 0.56 -9.09
N THR A 24 -18.36 0.45 -9.02
CA THR A 24 -19.20 0.26 -10.21
C THR A 24 -19.07 1.43 -11.19
N PHE A 25 -18.94 2.66 -10.69
CA PHE A 25 -18.78 3.85 -11.53
C PHE A 25 -17.33 4.10 -11.94
N GLU A 26 -16.39 3.93 -11.00
CA GLU A 26 -14.97 4.18 -11.25
C GLU A 26 -14.07 3.07 -10.65
N PRO A 27 -13.96 1.90 -11.31
CA PRO A 27 -13.20 0.76 -10.79
C PRO A 27 -11.68 1.02 -10.72
N GLY A 28 -11.17 1.99 -11.49
CA GLY A 28 -9.75 2.38 -11.46
C GLY A 28 -9.38 3.38 -10.36
N TYR A 29 -10.36 3.96 -9.64
CA TYR A 29 -10.09 5.02 -8.69
C TYR A 29 -9.58 4.47 -7.35
N TYR A 30 -8.27 4.23 -7.28
CA TYR A 30 -7.59 3.56 -6.16
C TYR A 30 -7.84 4.16 -4.76
N HIS A 31 -8.28 5.42 -4.67
CA HIS A 31 -8.58 6.06 -3.39
C HIS A 31 -9.75 5.39 -2.66
N TYR A 32 -10.77 4.89 -3.38
CA TYR A 32 -11.88 4.17 -2.76
C TYR A 32 -11.40 2.90 -2.05
N TYR A 33 -10.48 2.18 -2.69
CA TYR A 33 -9.90 0.97 -2.16
C TYR A 33 -8.97 1.26 -0.97
N ARG A 34 -8.16 2.32 -1.03
CA ARG A 34 -7.34 2.75 0.11
C ARG A 34 -8.16 3.12 1.33
N GLN A 35 -9.28 3.79 1.13
CA GLN A 35 -10.17 4.16 2.24
C GLN A 35 -10.78 2.90 2.89
N TYR A 36 -11.18 1.91 2.09
CA TYR A 36 -11.67 0.65 2.64
C TYR A 36 -10.55 -0.18 3.30
N ALA A 37 -9.32 -0.14 2.77
CA ALA A 37 -8.17 -0.75 3.42
C ALA A 37 -7.87 -0.13 4.80
N LEU A 38 -8.07 1.18 4.97
CA LEU A 38 -8.00 1.84 6.28
C LEU A 38 -9.09 1.30 7.24
N TYR A 39 -10.33 1.16 6.77
CA TYR A 39 -11.42 0.55 7.55
C TYR A 39 -11.06 -0.87 8.04
N LEU A 40 -10.37 -1.65 7.20
CA LEU A 40 -9.95 -3.02 7.48
C LEU A 40 -8.70 -3.13 8.38
N GLN A 41 -8.10 -2.04 8.86
CA GLN A 41 -6.97 -2.18 9.79
C GLN A 41 -7.43 -2.76 11.14
N PRO A 42 -6.59 -3.55 11.83
CA PRO A 42 -6.94 -4.20 13.10
C PRO A 42 -7.34 -3.25 14.23
N GLN A 43 -6.81 -2.01 14.28
CA GLN A 43 -7.25 -1.03 15.29
C GLN A 43 -8.65 -0.44 15.04
N TRP A 44 -9.24 -0.74 13.89
CA TRP A 44 -10.58 -0.28 13.50
C TRP A 44 -11.55 -1.46 13.46
N TYR A 45 -11.91 -1.95 12.28
CA TYR A 45 -12.99 -2.94 12.11
C TYR A 45 -12.52 -4.25 11.46
N GLY A 46 -11.24 -4.38 11.15
CA GLY A 46 -10.69 -5.56 10.51
C GLY A 46 -9.88 -6.46 11.44
N LYS A 47 -9.20 -7.42 10.83
CA LYS A 47 -8.31 -8.39 11.47
C LYS A 47 -7.04 -8.54 10.65
N PRO A 48 -5.92 -9.02 11.23
CA PRO A 48 -4.70 -9.29 10.47
C PRO A 48 -4.99 -10.13 9.22
N GLY A 49 -4.51 -9.66 8.07
CA GLY A 49 -4.72 -10.31 6.78
C GLY A 49 -6.01 -9.92 6.02
N ASP A 50 -6.96 -9.19 6.62
CA ASP A 50 -8.15 -8.70 5.89
C ASP A 50 -7.75 -7.78 4.72
N ILE A 51 -6.71 -6.96 4.90
CA ILE A 51 -6.20 -6.05 3.84
C ILE A 51 -5.57 -6.83 2.69
N GLN A 52 -4.85 -7.92 2.97
CA GLN A 52 -4.31 -8.79 1.93
C GLN A 52 -5.46 -9.42 1.13
N ALA A 53 -6.42 -10.04 1.82
CA ALA A 53 -7.55 -10.70 1.16
C ALA A 53 -8.33 -9.70 0.28
N PHE A 54 -8.56 -8.50 0.80
CA PHE A 54 -9.20 -7.42 0.06
C PHE A 54 -8.40 -6.95 -1.16
N ALA A 55 -7.07 -6.82 -1.04
CA ALA A 55 -6.21 -6.45 -2.16
C ALA A 55 -6.21 -7.52 -3.25
N GLU A 56 -6.19 -8.80 -2.87
CA GLU A 56 -6.27 -9.93 -3.81
C GLU A 56 -7.61 -9.98 -4.53
N GLU A 57 -8.71 -9.86 -3.80
CA GLU A 57 -10.07 -9.82 -4.36
C GLU A 57 -10.24 -8.65 -5.34
N SER A 58 -9.85 -7.44 -4.92
CA SER A 58 -10.02 -6.24 -5.73
C SER A 58 -9.21 -6.29 -7.02
N ALA A 59 -7.96 -6.72 -6.93
CA ALA A 59 -7.07 -6.81 -8.09
C ALA A 59 -7.51 -7.89 -9.09
N ALA A 60 -8.06 -9.01 -8.61
CA ALA A 60 -8.49 -10.13 -9.47
C ALA A 60 -9.60 -9.76 -10.46
N SER A 61 -10.33 -8.66 -10.22
CA SER A 61 -11.39 -8.17 -11.10
C SER A 61 -10.89 -7.35 -12.30
N LEU A 62 -9.60 -7.00 -12.34
CA LEU A 62 -9.01 -6.12 -13.35
C LEU A 62 -8.01 -6.85 -14.25
N PRO A 63 -7.84 -6.41 -15.52
CA PRO A 63 -6.74 -6.88 -16.34
C PRO A 63 -5.39 -6.26 -15.89
N GLU A 64 -4.28 -6.88 -16.27
CA GLU A 64 -2.98 -6.21 -16.17
C GLU A 64 -2.87 -5.07 -17.21
N PRO A 65 -2.19 -3.95 -16.88
CA PRO A 65 -1.41 -3.69 -15.66
C PRO A 65 -2.21 -3.17 -14.46
N ASP A 66 -3.52 -2.91 -14.62
CA ASP A 66 -4.34 -2.25 -13.61
C ASP A 66 -4.53 -3.10 -12.35
N SER A 67 -4.61 -4.43 -12.50
CA SER A 67 -4.65 -5.40 -11.39
C SER A 67 -3.46 -5.24 -10.43
N SER A 68 -2.23 -5.39 -10.93
CA SER A 68 -1.04 -5.28 -10.09
C SER A 68 -0.86 -3.86 -9.53
N ILE A 69 -1.19 -2.82 -10.32
CA ILE A 69 -1.17 -1.43 -9.86
C ILE A 69 -2.13 -1.24 -8.68
N LEU A 70 -3.38 -1.70 -8.80
CA LEU A 70 -4.36 -1.56 -7.73
C LEU A 70 -3.93 -2.31 -6.48
N TYR A 71 -3.41 -3.54 -6.64
CA TYR A 71 -2.83 -4.31 -5.54
C TYR A 71 -1.77 -3.51 -4.79
N PHE A 72 -0.81 -2.94 -5.54
CA PHE A 72 0.23 -2.09 -4.97
C PHE A 72 -0.33 -0.83 -4.31
N GLN A 73 -1.32 -0.15 -4.91
CA GLN A 73 -1.92 1.05 -4.33
C GLN A 73 -2.57 0.76 -2.98
N ILE A 74 -3.27 -0.38 -2.84
CA ILE A 74 -3.88 -0.82 -1.59
C ILE A 74 -2.80 -1.15 -0.56
N VAL A 75 -1.89 -2.07 -0.88
CA VAL A 75 -0.89 -2.57 0.08
C VAL A 75 0.11 -1.48 0.49
N SER A 76 0.50 -0.59 -0.42
CA SER A 76 1.43 0.50 -0.11
C SER A 76 0.90 1.49 0.93
N SER A 77 -0.42 1.51 1.19
CA SER A 77 -1.00 2.29 2.28
C SER A 77 -0.61 1.77 3.67
N LEU A 78 -0.15 0.52 3.77
CA LEU A 78 0.40 -0.07 4.99
C LEU A 78 1.82 0.40 5.29
N ALA A 79 2.52 1.08 4.37
CA ALA A 79 3.90 1.49 4.60
C ALA A 79 3.98 2.56 5.70
N CYS A 80 4.35 2.13 6.90
CA CYS A 80 4.64 2.95 8.06
C CYS A 80 5.61 2.18 8.96
N TYR A 81 6.44 2.89 9.73
CA TYR A 81 7.14 2.29 10.86
C TYR A 81 6.19 2.21 12.07
N CYS A 82 5.09 1.46 11.93
CA CYS A 82 4.07 1.28 12.96
C CYS A 82 3.73 -0.20 13.19
N GLN A 83 3.04 -0.52 14.28
CA GLN A 83 2.76 -1.92 14.67
C GLN A 83 1.92 -2.63 13.59
N GLN A 84 0.96 -1.93 13.01
CA GLN A 84 0.06 -2.39 11.96
C GLN A 84 0.84 -2.94 10.76
N ALA A 85 1.81 -2.16 10.24
CA ALA A 85 2.64 -2.61 9.14
C ALA A 85 3.42 -3.89 9.47
N ARG A 86 3.90 -4.02 10.71
CA ARG A 86 4.65 -5.22 11.14
C ARG A 86 3.78 -6.46 11.19
N GLU A 87 2.49 -6.30 11.48
CA GLU A 87 1.53 -7.40 11.54
C GLU A 87 1.00 -7.74 10.13
N ASP A 88 0.61 -6.74 9.33
CA ASP A 88 -0.07 -6.98 8.04
C ASP A 88 0.87 -7.15 6.83
N LEU A 89 2.00 -6.42 6.76
CA LEU A 89 2.90 -6.53 5.61
C LEU A 89 3.45 -7.94 5.38
N PRO A 90 3.85 -8.73 6.41
CA PRO A 90 4.35 -10.09 6.18
C PRO A 90 3.36 -11.04 5.48
N HIS A 91 2.07 -10.72 5.49
CA HIS A 91 1.04 -11.53 4.86
C HIS A 91 0.88 -11.22 3.37
N VAL A 92 1.26 -10.03 2.89
CA VAL A 92 1.01 -9.61 1.50
C VAL A 92 1.90 -10.33 0.48
N SER A 93 1.44 -10.42 -0.76
CA SER A 93 2.21 -10.98 -1.87
C SER A 93 3.24 -9.96 -2.37
N TYR A 94 4.47 -10.07 -1.89
CA TYR A 94 5.56 -9.20 -2.33
C TYR A 94 5.82 -9.21 -3.86
N PRO A 95 5.77 -10.35 -4.56
CA PRO A 95 5.89 -10.34 -6.02
C PRO A 95 4.86 -9.43 -6.71
N LYS A 96 3.60 -9.44 -6.26
CA LYS A 96 2.55 -8.53 -6.79
C LYS A 96 2.79 -7.08 -6.42
N VAL A 97 3.28 -6.81 -5.20
CA VAL A 97 3.69 -5.46 -4.78
C VAL A 97 4.75 -4.90 -5.73
N ARG A 98 5.78 -5.68 -6.02
CA ARG A 98 6.87 -5.28 -6.93
C ARG A 98 6.36 -5.08 -8.36
N GLU A 99 5.56 -6.00 -8.87
CA GLU A 99 4.95 -5.88 -10.21
C GLU A 99 4.10 -4.62 -10.34
N GLY A 100 3.27 -4.33 -9.33
CA GLY A 100 2.44 -3.13 -9.30
C GLY A 100 3.24 -1.83 -9.25
N TYR A 101 4.32 -1.79 -8.45
CA TYR A 101 5.23 -0.64 -8.43
C TYR A 101 5.91 -0.43 -9.80
N THR A 102 6.40 -1.50 -10.42
CA THR A 102 7.02 -1.46 -11.75
C THR A 102 6.04 -0.96 -12.80
N ASN A 103 4.83 -1.51 -12.84
CA ASN A 103 3.80 -1.11 -13.79
C ASN A 103 3.35 0.34 -13.59
N LEU A 104 3.13 0.76 -12.34
CA LEU A 104 2.78 2.14 -12.02
C LEU A 104 3.87 3.12 -12.47
N THR A 105 5.13 2.80 -12.15
CA THR A 105 6.30 3.61 -12.51
C THR A 105 6.46 3.71 -14.02
N ARG A 106 6.27 2.61 -14.75
CA ARG A 106 6.35 2.59 -16.22
C ARG A 106 5.28 3.46 -16.88
N LEU A 107 4.06 3.47 -16.37
CA LEU A 107 2.94 4.18 -16.97
C LEU A 107 2.87 5.66 -16.59
N TYR A 108 3.19 5.99 -15.33
CA TYR A 108 2.93 7.33 -14.77
C TYR A 108 4.16 7.98 -14.14
N GLY A 109 5.29 7.27 -14.07
CA GLY A 109 6.45 7.67 -13.28
C GLY A 109 6.25 7.40 -11.79
N THR A 110 7.34 7.53 -11.02
CA THR A 110 7.32 7.34 -9.57
C THR A 110 7.16 8.70 -8.87
N SER A 111 6.10 8.85 -8.06
CA SER A 111 5.99 10.00 -7.15
C SER A 111 6.91 9.83 -5.93
N ASN A 112 7.29 10.94 -5.29
CA ASN A 112 8.09 10.88 -4.05
C ASN A 112 7.43 10.00 -2.96
N LEU A 113 6.10 10.10 -2.80
CA LEU A 113 5.35 9.27 -1.86
C LEU A 113 5.42 7.78 -2.25
N THR A 114 5.21 7.48 -3.53
CA THR A 114 5.31 6.11 -4.06
C THR A 114 6.69 5.51 -3.81
N ALA A 115 7.75 6.27 -4.06
CA ALA A 115 9.13 5.86 -3.84
C ALA A 115 9.39 5.55 -2.36
N ASN A 116 8.98 6.43 -1.44
CA ASN A 116 9.12 6.20 0.00
C ASN A 116 8.38 4.95 0.46
N ARG A 117 7.12 4.76 0.03
CA ARG A 117 6.31 3.59 0.40
C ARG A 117 6.93 2.29 -0.10
N PHE A 118 7.34 2.26 -1.37
CA PHE A 118 7.91 1.06 -1.96
C PHE A 118 9.30 0.75 -1.38
N ALA A 119 10.16 1.76 -1.15
CA ALA A 119 11.44 1.57 -0.48
C ALA A 119 11.27 0.95 0.91
N PHE A 120 10.32 1.45 1.71
CA PHE A 120 10.00 0.88 3.01
C PHE A 120 9.63 -0.60 2.90
N ILE A 121 8.70 -0.95 2.01
CA ILE A 121 8.25 -2.33 1.82
C ILE A 121 9.38 -3.22 1.32
N ALA A 122 10.17 -2.78 0.34
CA ALA A 122 11.31 -3.54 -0.18
C ALA A 122 12.35 -3.80 0.92
N THR A 123 12.61 -2.83 1.81
CA THR A 123 13.45 -3.02 3.00
C THR A 123 12.85 -4.02 4.00
N THR A 124 11.54 -4.02 4.20
CA THR A 124 10.85 -5.01 5.04
C THR A 124 11.04 -6.43 4.49
N PHE A 125 10.89 -6.60 3.18
CA PHE A 125 11.04 -7.88 2.47
C PHE A 125 12.48 -8.27 2.13
N LYS A 126 13.48 -7.45 2.52
CA LYS A 126 14.91 -7.68 2.27
C LYS A 126 15.28 -7.79 0.78
N ASP A 127 14.50 -7.14 -0.10
CA ASP A 127 14.82 -7.01 -1.52
C ASP A 127 15.70 -5.78 -1.73
N GLN A 128 17.02 -5.99 -1.55
CA GLN A 128 18.01 -4.92 -1.62
C GLN A 128 18.04 -4.23 -3.01
N PRO A 129 18.02 -4.94 -4.16
CA PRO A 129 17.99 -4.28 -5.47
C PRO A 129 16.77 -3.37 -5.66
N SER A 130 15.58 -3.84 -5.31
CA SER A 130 14.36 -3.04 -5.44
C SER A 130 14.35 -1.85 -4.48
N ALA A 131 14.88 -2.03 -3.26
CA ALA A 131 15.03 -0.94 -2.31
C ALA A 131 16.01 0.12 -2.83
N HIS A 132 17.16 -0.29 -3.39
CA HIS A 132 18.15 0.61 -3.97
C HIS A 132 17.53 1.51 -5.06
N GLU A 133 16.82 0.89 -6.01
CA GLU A 133 16.12 1.60 -7.07
C GLU A 133 15.10 2.59 -6.49
N ALA A 134 14.27 2.15 -5.54
CA ALA A 134 13.27 2.98 -4.90
C ALA A 134 13.88 4.18 -4.16
N PHE A 135 14.95 3.97 -3.39
CA PHE A 135 15.65 5.03 -2.68
C PHE A 135 16.27 6.06 -3.62
N SER A 136 16.71 5.66 -4.82
CA SER A 136 17.23 6.58 -5.83
C SER A 136 16.17 7.55 -6.37
N ALA A 137 14.89 7.16 -6.29
CA ALA A 137 13.75 7.99 -6.71
C ALA A 137 13.18 8.88 -5.58
N ILE A 138 13.69 8.78 -4.35
CA ILE A 138 13.23 9.60 -3.22
C ILE A 138 13.89 10.98 -3.28
N VAL A 139 13.07 12.02 -3.42
CA VAL A 139 13.48 13.43 -3.37
C VAL A 139 13.51 13.93 -1.92
N THR A 140 12.47 13.60 -1.15
CA THR A 140 12.30 14.01 0.25
C THR A 140 11.79 12.82 1.07
N MET A 141 12.40 12.59 2.23
CA MET A 141 11.93 11.58 3.18
C MET A 141 10.53 11.91 3.69
N ASP A 142 9.70 10.88 3.84
CA ASP A 142 8.37 10.97 4.44
C ASP A 142 8.39 10.45 5.90
N LEU A 143 8.19 11.33 6.88
CA LEU A 143 8.25 10.96 8.30
C LEU A 143 7.06 10.10 8.75
N ASP A 144 5.92 10.14 8.04
CA ASP A 144 4.78 9.26 8.36
C ASP A 144 5.10 7.80 8.01
N ILE A 145 6.01 7.59 7.05
CA ILE A 145 6.48 6.27 6.63
C ILE A 145 7.66 5.82 7.50
N TRP A 146 8.68 6.67 7.65
CA TRP A 146 9.95 6.28 8.25
C TRP A 146 10.04 6.49 9.76
N TYR A 147 9.10 7.26 10.34
CA TYR A 147 9.05 7.68 11.75
C TYR A 147 10.22 8.57 12.20
N THR A 148 11.46 8.23 11.86
CA THR A 148 12.65 9.04 12.16
C THR A 148 13.62 9.06 10.99
N LYS A 149 14.45 10.11 10.95
CA LYS A 149 15.57 10.21 9.99
C LYS A 149 16.56 9.05 10.12
N ALA A 150 16.81 8.56 11.34
CA ALA A 150 17.73 7.46 11.58
C ALA A 150 17.27 6.18 10.87
N ILE A 151 15.99 5.80 11.00
CA ILE A 151 15.43 4.61 10.36
C ILE A 151 15.53 4.72 8.83
N PHE A 152 15.24 5.90 8.27
CA PHE A 152 15.41 6.16 6.83
C PHE A 152 16.86 5.99 6.38
N ASP A 153 17.81 6.62 7.09
CA ASP A 153 19.22 6.58 6.72
C ASP A 153 19.81 5.18 6.85
N ASP A 154 19.47 4.44 7.91
CA ASP A 154 19.92 3.06 8.12
C ASP A 154 19.40 2.15 6.99
N SER A 155 18.12 2.28 6.64
CA SER A 155 17.47 1.51 5.56
C SER A 155 18.07 1.83 4.20
N ARG A 156 18.33 3.12 3.93
CA ARG A 156 18.97 3.58 2.70
C ARG A 156 20.42 3.11 2.62
N THR A 157 21.15 3.13 3.73
CA THR A 157 22.53 2.65 3.81
C THR A 157 22.58 1.16 3.49
N TRP A 158 21.73 0.36 4.11
CA TRP A 158 21.60 -1.07 3.81
C TRP A 158 21.28 -1.34 2.33
N ALA A 159 20.35 -0.58 1.75
CA ALA A 159 19.97 -0.72 0.34
C ALA A 159 21.12 -0.41 -0.62
N ASN A 160 22.05 0.49 -0.24
CA ASN A 160 23.20 0.90 -1.05
C ASN A 160 24.49 0.12 -0.76
N SER A 161 24.46 -0.83 0.17
CA SER A 161 25.62 -1.68 0.48
C SER A 161 25.97 -2.59 -0.70
N PRO A 162 27.26 -2.83 -0.96
CA PRO A 162 27.73 -3.72 -2.04
C PRO A 162 27.40 -5.20 -1.81
#